data_AF-A0A920GBK7-F1
#
_entry.id   AF-A0A920GBK7-F1
#
_cell.length_a   1.000
_cell.length_b   1.000
_cell.length_c   1.000
_cell.angle_alpha   90.00
_cell.angle_beta   90.00
_cell.angle_gamma   90.00
#
_symmetry.space_group_name_H-M   'P 1'
#
loop_
_entity.id
_entity.type
_entity.pdbx_description
1 polymer ?
#
loop_
_entity_poly.entity_id
_entity_poly.type
_entity_poly.pdbx_seq_one_letter_code
_entity_poly.pdbx_strand_id
1 'polypeptide(L)'
;MSQGLVTYIVLGSEERLKTLKCPVSNKDEEYIFANFSNNISYEKKLDELVTNSSGSLIVFLPPSAFPNLKAKNALKKIAMLDLSAWGWFRFKEKKNFLQNIKKISTTLRNIPKLEQGIFFSKRLYFSVGGIGDFGSDPFKEISKRFYTRIDPQNPLPALIIRTTNLEIF
;
A
#
# COMPACT_ATOMS: atom_id res chain seq x y z
N MET A 1 9.92 -4.82 -23.11
CA MET A 1 10.49 -4.88 -21.74
C MET A 1 9.59 -5.76 -20.89
N SER A 2 10.14 -6.74 -20.18
CA SER A 2 9.37 -7.60 -19.26
C SER A 2 8.96 -6.78 -18.04
N GLN A 3 7.86 -6.03 -18.11
CA GLN A 3 7.32 -5.29 -16.96
C GLN A 3 6.84 -6.30 -15.91
N GLY A 4 7.30 -6.15 -14.67
CA GLY A 4 6.67 -6.82 -13.54
C GLY A 4 5.23 -6.32 -13.41
N LEU A 5 4.33 -7.13 -12.85
CA LEU A 5 2.94 -6.71 -12.69
C LEU A 5 2.77 -5.90 -11.42
N VAL A 6 3.23 -6.43 -10.29
CA VAL A 6 2.99 -5.85 -8.97
C VAL A 6 4.29 -5.74 -8.18
N THR A 7 4.60 -4.54 -7.69
CA THR A 7 5.68 -4.34 -6.72
C THR A 7 5.09 -4.04 -5.35
N TYR A 8 5.45 -4.88 -4.37
CA TYR A 8 5.13 -4.72 -2.97
C TYR A 8 6.29 -4.02 -2.27
N ILE A 9 6.05 -2.81 -1.77
CA ILE A 9 7.01 -2.06 -0.97
C ILE A 9 6.57 -2.16 0.49
N VAL A 10 7.38 -2.84 1.30
CA VAL A 10 7.12 -2.99 2.75
C VAL A 10 7.71 -1.79 3.47
N LEU A 11 6.84 -1.02 4.12
CA LEU A 11 7.19 0.15 4.88
C LEU A 11 7.80 -0.25 6.23
N GLY A 12 8.86 0.43 6.66
CA GLY A 12 9.51 0.18 7.94
C GLY A 12 10.94 0.72 8.01
N SER A 13 11.43 0.96 9.23
CA SER A 13 12.81 1.30 9.53
C SER A 13 13.77 0.16 9.16
N GLU A 14 15.00 0.51 8.83
CA GLU A 14 16.02 -0.47 8.45
C GLU A 14 16.23 -1.54 9.54
N GLU A 15 16.25 -1.13 10.81
CA GLU A 15 16.37 -2.03 11.97
C GLU A 15 15.21 -3.01 12.05
N ARG A 16 13.98 -2.52 11.86
CA ARG A 16 12.79 -3.35 11.90
C ARG A 16 12.77 -4.36 10.77
N LEU A 17 13.06 -3.93 9.54
CA LEU A 17 12.96 -4.75 8.34
C LEU A 17 14.09 -5.80 8.24
N LYS A 18 15.27 -5.55 8.82
CA LYS A 18 16.36 -6.55 8.92
C LYS A 18 15.92 -7.85 9.60
N THR A 19 14.97 -7.79 10.53
CA THR A 19 14.44 -8.97 11.24
C THR A 19 13.40 -9.76 10.44
N LEU A 20 12.89 -9.19 9.35
CA LEU A 20 11.77 -9.76 8.59
C LEU A 20 12.25 -10.56 7.39
N LYS A 21 11.65 -11.74 7.20
CA LYS A 21 11.82 -12.50 5.97
C LYS A 21 10.96 -11.91 4.87
N CYS A 22 11.59 -11.32 3.85
CA CYS A 22 10.93 -10.87 2.64
C CYS A 22 10.48 -12.10 1.80
N PRO A 23 9.25 -12.12 1.24
CA PRO A 23 8.88 -13.10 0.24
C PRO A 23 9.80 -13.04 -0.98
N VAL A 24 10.00 -14.18 -1.64
CA VAL A 24 10.84 -14.26 -2.84
C VAL A 24 10.10 -13.65 -4.02
N SER A 25 10.73 -12.66 -4.68
CA SER A 25 10.24 -12.08 -5.93
C SER A 25 10.21 -13.12 -7.06
N ASN A 26 9.28 -12.96 -7.99
CA ASN A 26 9.18 -13.76 -9.21
C ASN A 26 8.95 -12.84 -10.42
N LYS A 27 8.66 -13.43 -11.58
CA LYS A 27 8.46 -12.68 -12.82
C LYS A 27 7.33 -11.65 -12.75
N ASP A 28 6.27 -11.92 -11.96
CA ASP A 28 5.10 -11.05 -11.87
C ASP A 28 5.11 -10.15 -10.62
N GLU A 29 5.70 -10.64 -9.54
CA GLU A 29 5.66 -10.00 -8.22
C GLU A 29 7.06 -9.66 -7.74
N GLU A 30 7.28 -8.40 -7.39
CA GLU A 30 8.51 -7.92 -6.77
C GLU A 30 8.24 -7.50 -5.32
N TYR A 31 9.14 -7.85 -4.39
CA TYR A 31 9.08 -7.38 -3.01
C TYR A 31 10.32 -6.56 -2.68
N ILE A 32 10.12 -5.35 -2.18
CA ILE A 32 11.17 -4.41 -1.80
C ILE A 32 10.92 -3.91 -0.37
N PHE A 33 11.98 -3.78 0.40
CA PHE A 33 11.95 -3.17 1.73
C PHE A 33 12.30 -1.69 1.62
N ALA A 34 11.50 -0.83 2.27
CA ALA A 34 11.71 0.61 2.22
C ALA A 34 12.99 1.04 2.95
N ASN A 35 13.33 0.34 4.04
CA ASN A 35 14.52 0.55 4.87
C ASN A 35 14.72 2.03 5.22
N PHE A 36 13.73 2.60 5.91
CA PHE A 36 13.80 3.99 6.33
C PHE A 36 14.98 4.21 7.28
N SER A 37 15.75 5.25 6.99
CA SER A 37 16.92 5.68 7.76
C SER A 37 16.90 7.20 7.89
N ASN A 38 17.62 7.73 8.88
CA ASN A 38 17.61 9.18 9.18
C ASN A 38 18.37 10.03 8.15
N ASN A 39 19.06 9.40 7.19
CA ASN A 39 19.95 10.09 6.25
C ASN A 39 19.19 10.66 5.03
N ILE A 40 18.00 10.15 4.75
CA ILE A 40 17.18 10.54 3.60
C ILE A 40 15.73 10.66 4.07
N SER A 41 15.05 11.73 3.66
CA SER A 41 13.61 11.90 3.91
C SER A 41 12.81 10.72 3.35
N TYR A 42 11.83 10.22 4.11
CA TYR A 42 11.06 9.02 3.74
C TYR A 42 10.32 9.20 2.41
N GLU A 43 9.88 10.41 2.10
CA GLU A 43 9.21 10.80 0.86
C GLU A 43 10.10 10.54 -0.35
N LYS A 44 11.32 11.11 -0.35
CA LYS A 44 12.31 10.90 -1.41
C LYS A 44 12.65 9.42 -1.56
N LYS A 45 12.75 8.70 -0.44
CA LYS A 45 13.04 7.26 -0.48
C LYS A 45 11.90 6.49 -1.14
N LEU A 46 10.64 6.80 -0.82
CA LEU A 46 9.49 6.18 -1.45
C LEU A 46 9.39 6.54 -2.94
N ASP A 47 9.63 7.80 -3.30
CA ASP A 47 9.64 8.23 -4.70
C ASP A 47 10.72 7.49 -5.50
N GLU A 48 11.92 7.32 -4.94
CA GLU A 48 13.01 6.54 -5.54
C GLU A 48 12.58 5.07 -5.73
N LEU A 49 12.03 4.44 -4.70
CA LEU A 49 11.59 3.04 -4.75
C LEU A 49 10.45 2.84 -5.76
N VAL A 50 9.47 3.74 -5.78
CA VAL A 50 8.39 3.69 -6.76
C VAL A 50 8.95 3.90 -8.16
N THR A 51 9.90 4.82 -8.36
CA THR A 51 10.54 5.05 -9.66
C THR A 51 11.29 3.83 -10.17
N ASN A 52 12.08 3.20 -9.31
CA ASN A 52 12.95 2.07 -9.67
C ASN A 52 12.23 0.71 -9.70
N SER A 53 11.02 0.62 -9.15
CA SER A 53 10.23 -0.62 -9.16
C SER A 53 9.90 -1.12 -10.57
N SER A 54 9.81 -2.43 -10.72
CA SER A 54 9.49 -3.11 -11.98
C SER A 54 7.99 -3.17 -12.29
N GLY A 55 7.15 -3.11 -11.25
CA GLY A 55 5.70 -3.26 -11.30
C GLY A 55 4.96 -2.06 -11.90
N SER A 56 3.93 -2.31 -12.71
CA SER A 56 2.97 -1.27 -13.12
C SER A 56 2.02 -0.89 -11.98
N LEU A 57 1.73 -1.83 -11.07
CA LEU A 57 0.96 -1.63 -9.85
C LEU A 57 1.87 -1.67 -8.64
N ILE A 58 1.75 -0.68 -7.75
CA ILE A 58 2.51 -0.58 -6.52
C ILE A 58 1.58 -0.85 -5.34
N VAL A 59 2.11 -1.51 -4.33
CA VAL A 59 1.41 -1.78 -3.07
C VAL A 59 2.31 -1.38 -1.91
N PHE A 60 1.87 -0.41 -1.12
CA PHE A 60 2.47 -0.15 0.18
C PHE A 60 1.87 -1.06 1.23
N LEU A 61 2.74 -1.85 1.86
CA LEU A 61 2.37 -2.80 2.90
C LEU A 61 2.96 -2.34 4.24
N PRO A 62 2.21 -2.50 5.34
CA PRO A 62 2.80 -2.35 6.66
C PRO A 62 3.79 -3.50 6.94
N PRO A 63 4.69 -3.34 7.92
CA PRO A 63 5.63 -4.39 8.29
C PRO A 63 4.89 -5.70 8.61
N SER A 64 5.45 -6.83 8.16
CA SER A 64 4.93 -8.18 8.47
C SER A 64 3.49 -8.48 8.02
N ALA A 65 2.93 -7.70 7.10
CA ALA A 65 1.63 -7.96 6.50
C ALA A 65 1.75 -8.34 5.04
N PHE A 66 0.90 -9.26 4.59
CA PHE A 66 0.93 -9.77 3.22
C PHE A 66 -0.46 -9.96 2.66
N PRO A 67 -0.68 -9.69 1.36
CA PRO A 67 -1.95 -10.01 0.71
C PRO A 67 -2.15 -11.53 0.64
N ASN A 68 -3.40 -11.97 0.86
CA ASN A 68 -3.78 -13.35 0.60
C ASN A 68 -3.86 -13.64 -0.91
N LEU A 69 -3.96 -14.92 -1.27
CA LEU A 69 -3.98 -15.36 -2.68
C LEU A 69 -5.08 -14.68 -3.51
N LYS A 70 -6.28 -14.49 -2.93
CA LYS A 70 -7.39 -13.82 -3.61
C LYS A 70 -7.05 -12.36 -3.93
N ALA A 71 -6.46 -11.64 -2.96
CA ALA A 71 -6.03 -10.27 -3.14
C ALA A 71 -4.87 -10.17 -4.15
N LYS A 72 -3.88 -11.07 -4.09
CA LYS A 72 -2.78 -11.15 -5.08
C LYS A 72 -3.30 -11.31 -6.51
N ASN A 73 -4.23 -12.24 -6.71
CA ASN A 73 -4.82 -12.47 -8.03
C ASN A 73 -5.61 -11.25 -8.53
N ALA A 74 -6.31 -10.54 -7.64
CA ALA A 74 -7.00 -9.30 -7.99
C ALA A 74 -6.02 -8.19 -8.37
N LEU A 75 -4.93 -8.02 -7.63
CA LEU A 75 -3.87 -7.04 -7.93
C LEU A 75 -3.24 -7.31 -9.29
N LYS A 76 -2.89 -8.57 -9.60
CA LYS A 76 -2.37 -8.95 -10.91
C LYS A 76 -3.34 -8.62 -12.04
N LYS A 77 -4.63 -8.90 -11.87
CA LYS A 77 -5.66 -8.53 -12.85
C LYS A 77 -5.74 -7.03 -13.06
N ILE A 78 -5.72 -6.24 -11.98
CA ILE A 78 -5.70 -4.77 -12.05
C ILE A 78 -4.46 -4.29 -12.81
N ALA A 79 -3.28 -4.84 -12.50
CA ALA A 79 -2.02 -4.50 -13.16
C ALA A 79 -2.05 -4.83 -14.67
N MET A 80 -2.66 -5.95 -15.06
CA MET A 80 -2.81 -6.36 -16.47
C MET A 80 -3.76 -5.46 -17.28
N LEU A 81 -4.71 -4.78 -16.63
CA LEU A 81 -5.63 -3.87 -17.32
C LEU A 81 -4.94 -2.55 -17.73
N ASP A 82 -3.79 -2.23 -17.12
CA ASP A 82 -3.02 -0.99 -17.38
C ASP A 82 -3.84 0.30 -17.25
N LEU A 83 -4.86 0.29 -16.39
CA LEU A 83 -5.69 1.44 -16.07
C LEU A 83 -5.18 2.15 -14.82
N SER A 84 -5.41 3.47 -14.75
CA SER A 84 -5.18 4.21 -13.51
C SER A 84 -6.17 3.74 -12.46
N ALA A 85 -5.66 3.15 -11.38
CA ALA A 85 -6.46 2.59 -10.31
C ALA A 85 -5.74 2.77 -8.98
N TRP A 86 -6.51 2.89 -7.91
CA TRP A 86 -6.01 2.80 -6.54
C TRP A 86 -7.08 2.26 -5.61
N GLY A 87 -6.67 1.84 -4.42
CA GLY A 87 -7.57 1.38 -3.38
C GLY A 87 -6.79 0.85 -2.19
N TRP A 88 -7.47 0.16 -1.29
CA TRP A 88 -6.89 -0.37 -0.05
C TRP A 88 -7.47 -1.74 0.29
N PHE A 89 -6.96 -2.36 1.35
CA PHE A 89 -7.47 -3.66 1.83
C PHE A 89 -8.42 -3.46 3.02
N ARG A 90 -9.33 -4.40 3.23
CA ARG A 90 -10.23 -4.37 4.38
C ARG A 90 -9.45 -4.56 5.68
N PHE A 91 -9.96 -4.00 6.78
CA PHE A 91 -9.52 -4.40 8.11
C PHE A 91 -9.84 -5.88 8.33
N LYS A 92 -8.95 -6.56 9.05
CA LYS A 92 -9.27 -7.89 9.58
C LYS A 92 -10.18 -7.69 10.79
N GLU A 93 -11.49 -7.73 10.58
CA GLU A 93 -12.47 -7.58 11.66
C GLU A 93 -12.15 -8.55 12.82
N LYS A 94 -11.90 -8.02 14.01
CA LYS A 94 -12.23 -8.73 15.25
C LYS A 94 -13.75 -8.69 15.35
N LYS A 95 -14.40 -9.82 15.61
CA LYS A 95 -15.86 -10.09 15.58
C LYS A 95 -16.83 -9.09 16.28
N ASN A 96 -16.41 -7.92 16.77
CA ASN A 96 -17.20 -7.02 17.62
C ASN A 96 -17.45 -5.61 17.05
N PHE A 97 -17.32 -5.35 15.74
CA PHE A 97 -17.59 -4.02 15.17
C PHE A 97 -19.02 -3.83 14.61
N LEU A 98 -19.94 -4.75 14.91
CA LEU A 98 -21.37 -4.63 14.54
C LEU A 98 -22.17 -3.72 15.48
N GLN A 99 -21.59 -3.25 16.60
CA GLN A 99 -22.31 -2.40 17.57
C GLN A 99 -22.34 -0.90 17.22
N ASN A 100 -21.58 -0.43 16.22
CA ASN A 100 -21.46 1.02 15.92
C ASN A 100 -22.03 1.46 14.55
N ILE A 101 -22.89 0.66 13.91
CA ILE A 101 -23.47 0.98 12.59
C ILE A 101 -24.49 2.15 12.65
N LYS A 102 -24.88 2.64 13.83
CA LYS A 102 -25.88 3.72 13.97
C LYS A 102 -25.35 5.17 13.84
N LYS A 103 -24.12 5.40 13.37
CA LYS A 103 -23.59 6.77 13.12
C LYS A 103 -22.87 6.92 11.77
N ILE A 104 -23.39 6.31 10.71
CA ILE A 104 -22.85 6.49 9.35
C ILE A 104 -23.74 7.49 8.60
N SER A 105 -23.69 8.75 9.01
CA SER A 105 -24.13 9.87 8.19
C SER A 105 -22.92 10.78 7.95
N THR A 106 -22.70 11.16 6.68
CA THR A 106 -21.67 12.10 6.18
C THR A 106 -20.28 11.55 5.84
N THR A 107 -20.16 11.01 4.62
CA THR A 107 -19.25 11.51 3.58
C THR A 107 -17.95 12.21 4.03
N LEU A 108 -17.01 11.45 4.60
CA LEU A 108 -15.58 11.76 4.50
C LEU A 108 -14.94 10.61 3.72
N ARG A 109 -14.49 10.91 2.51
CA ARG A 109 -13.65 10.05 1.66
C ARG A 109 -12.73 9.18 2.55
N ASN A 110 -13.01 7.87 2.62
CA ASN A 110 -12.33 6.93 3.52
C ASN A 110 -10.82 6.94 3.26
N ILE A 111 -10.04 7.48 4.19
CA ILE A 111 -8.58 7.43 4.14
C ILE A 111 -8.15 6.09 4.75
N PRO A 112 -7.46 5.21 3.99
CA PRO A 112 -6.99 3.94 4.53
C PRO A 112 -5.95 4.15 5.62
N LYS A 113 -5.96 3.28 6.61
CA LYS A 113 -4.93 3.24 7.66
C LYS A 113 -3.75 2.37 7.25
N LEU A 114 -2.63 2.59 7.92
CA LEU A 114 -1.40 1.82 7.71
C LEU A 114 -1.64 0.31 7.70
N GLU A 115 -2.44 -0.20 8.65
CA GLU A 115 -2.76 -1.63 8.81
C GLU A 115 -3.45 -2.25 7.60
N GLN A 116 -4.15 -1.43 6.82
CA GLN A 116 -4.87 -1.87 5.63
C GLN A 116 -3.92 -2.01 4.45
N GLY A 117 -2.86 -1.22 4.37
CA GLY A 117 -2.08 -1.04 3.14
C GLY A 117 -2.87 -0.32 2.04
N ILE A 118 -2.15 0.22 1.07
CA ILE A 118 -2.72 0.93 -0.09
C ILE A 118 -2.07 0.39 -1.36
N PHE A 119 -2.85 0.28 -2.44
CA PHE A 119 -2.34 -0.06 -3.76
C PHE A 119 -2.72 1.02 -4.78
N PHE A 120 -1.89 1.19 -5.79
CA PHE A 120 -2.11 2.18 -6.84
C PHE A 120 -1.28 1.87 -8.09
N SER A 121 -1.77 2.28 -9.24
CA SER A 121 -0.99 2.26 -10.48
C SER A 121 0.16 3.27 -10.40
N LYS A 122 1.36 2.87 -10.81
CA LYS A 122 2.57 3.71 -10.81
C LYS A 122 2.37 5.02 -11.59
N ARG A 123 1.61 4.99 -12.69
CA ARG A 123 1.23 6.18 -13.47
C ARG A 123 0.40 7.18 -12.64
N LEU A 124 -0.56 6.70 -11.86
CA LEU A 124 -1.39 7.56 -11.01
C LEU A 124 -0.53 8.25 -9.94
N TYR A 125 0.41 7.52 -9.33
CA TYR A 125 1.35 8.06 -8.34
C TYR A 125 2.11 9.28 -8.86
N PHE A 126 2.71 9.18 -10.05
CA PHE A 126 3.42 10.31 -10.64
C PHE A 126 2.49 11.42 -11.13
N SER A 127 1.27 11.09 -11.59
CA SER A 127 0.31 12.11 -12.03
C SER A 127 -0.19 13.03 -10.91
N VAL A 128 -0.04 12.61 -9.65
CA VAL A 128 -0.36 13.41 -8.47
C VAL A 128 0.88 13.97 -7.75
N GLY A 129 2.07 13.79 -8.33
CA GLY A 129 3.32 14.31 -7.78
C GLY A 129 3.88 13.52 -6.59
N GLY A 130 3.62 12.20 -6.52
CA GLY A 130 4.19 11.31 -5.50
C GLY A 130 3.46 11.34 -4.15
N ILE A 131 4.08 10.72 -3.13
CA ILE A 131 3.49 10.43 -1.82
C ILE A 131 3.02 11.69 -1.05
N GLY A 132 3.68 12.83 -1.26
CA GLY A 132 3.46 14.04 -0.46
C GLY A 132 4.08 13.91 0.93
N ASP A 133 3.54 14.63 1.92
CA ASP A 133 3.97 14.53 3.32
C ASP A 133 3.65 13.14 3.91
N PHE A 134 4.66 12.42 4.38
CA PHE A 134 4.48 11.08 4.95
C PHE A 134 3.98 11.15 6.40
N GLY A 135 4.52 12.08 7.20
CA GLY A 135 4.06 12.41 8.55
C GLY A 135 3.68 11.21 9.45
N SER A 136 2.67 11.42 10.29
CA SER A 136 2.14 10.39 11.21
C SER A 136 0.99 9.55 10.63
N ASP A 137 0.42 9.96 9.49
CA ASP A 137 -0.62 9.21 8.77
C ASP A 137 -0.17 9.01 7.30
N PRO A 138 0.68 8.00 7.05
CA PRO A 138 1.37 7.77 5.77
C PRO A 138 0.50 7.80 4.53
N PHE A 139 -0.78 7.43 4.66
CA PHE A 139 -1.69 7.29 3.53
C PHE A 139 -2.63 8.48 3.38
N LYS A 140 -2.65 9.42 4.33
CA LYS A 140 -3.55 10.56 4.33
C LYS A 140 -3.34 11.45 3.13
N GLU A 141 -2.10 11.88 2.91
CA GLU A 141 -1.78 12.86 1.88
C GLU A 141 -1.95 12.27 0.48
N ILE A 142 -1.37 11.09 0.25
CA ILE A 142 -1.50 10.40 -1.03
C ILE A 142 -2.95 10.04 -1.39
N SER A 143 -3.77 9.64 -0.40
CA SER A 143 -5.18 9.32 -0.66
C SER A 143 -5.97 10.56 -1.07
N LYS A 144 -5.79 11.69 -0.37
CA LYS A 144 -6.43 12.97 -0.77
C LYS A 144 -6.09 13.32 -2.22
N ARG A 145 -4.82 13.15 -2.59
CA ARG A 145 -4.33 13.40 -3.95
C ARG A 145 -4.96 12.45 -4.96
N PHE A 146 -5.04 11.15 -4.68
CA PHE A 146 -5.71 10.20 -5.56
C PHE A 146 -7.20 10.49 -5.74
N TYR A 147 -7.90 10.90 -4.68
CA TYR A 147 -9.30 11.34 -4.76
C TYR A 147 -9.53 12.55 -5.67
N THR A 148 -8.50 13.32 -6.04
CA THR A 148 -8.63 14.40 -7.02
C THR A 148 -8.65 13.89 -8.47
N ARG A 149 -8.19 12.65 -8.69
CA ARG A 149 -8.06 12.05 -10.03
C ARG A 149 -9.11 11.00 -10.30
N ILE A 150 -9.33 10.07 -9.36
CA ILE A 150 -10.24 8.95 -9.55
C ILE A 150 -10.73 8.41 -8.20
N ASP A 151 -11.94 7.88 -8.19
CA ASP A 151 -12.48 7.16 -7.04
C ASP A 151 -11.74 5.83 -6.80
N PRO A 152 -11.62 5.42 -5.53
CA PRO A 152 -10.96 4.17 -5.18
C PRO A 152 -11.75 2.96 -5.67
N GLN A 153 -11.03 1.90 -5.97
CA GLN A 153 -11.59 0.57 -6.21
C GLN A 153 -12.20 0.00 -4.93
N ASN A 154 -13.11 -0.96 -5.09
CA ASN A 154 -13.67 -1.70 -3.97
C ASN A 154 -12.54 -2.34 -3.12
N PRO A 155 -12.59 -2.23 -1.78
CA PRO A 155 -11.51 -2.71 -0.93
C PRO A 155 -11.26 -4.21 -1.09
N LEU A 156 -9.98 -4.56 -1.25
CA LEU A 156 -9.52 -5.95 -1.38
C LEU A 156 -9.66 -6.71 -0.05
N PRO A 157 -9.70 -8.06 -0.07
CA PRO A 157 -9.69 -8.87 1.14
C PRO A 157 -8.56 -8.50 2.09
N ALA A 158 -8.81 -8.59 3.40
CA ALA A 158 -7.87 -8.16 4.44
C ALA A 158 -6.48 -8.81 4.33
N LEU A 159 -5.45 -8.06 4.73
CA LEU A 159 -4.07 -8.53 4.80
C LEU A 159 -3.92 -9.63 5.87
N ILE A 160 -3.02 -10.56 5.59
CA ILE A 160 -2.52 -11.54 6.54
C ILE A 160 -1.44 -10.84 7.37
N ILE A 161 -1.77 -10.50 8.60
CA ILE A 161 -0.88 -9.83 9.55
C ILE A 161 -0.23 -10.88 10.46
N ARG A 162 1.10 -10.92 10.51
CA ARG A 162 1.86 -11.87 11.36
C ARG A 162 2.23 -11.34 12.74
N THR A 163 2.22 -10.02 12.93
CA THR A 163 2.57 -9.37 14.20
C THR A 163 1.61 -8.24 14.50
N THR A 164 1.38 -7.94 15.77
CA THR A 164 0.56 -6.81 16.19
C THR A 164 1.32 -5.49 16.18
N ASN A 165 2.67 -5.52 16.15
CA ASN A 165 3.47 -4.31 16.01
C ASN A 165 3.65 -3.95 14.52
N LEU A 166 2.78 -3.05 14.06
CA LEU A 166 2.75 -2.50 12.71
C LEU A 166 3.39 -1.12 12.60
N GLU A 167 4.10 -0.67 13.65
CA GLU A 167 4.78 0.62 13.64
C GLU A 167 5.88 0.63 12.56
N ILE A 168 5.99 1.77 11.89
CA ILE A 168 6.98 1.98 10.82
C ILE A 168 8.36 2.26 11.41
N PHE A 169 8.41 2.87 12.60
CA PHE A 169 9.63 3.39 13.22
C PHE A 169 10.19 2.40 14.22
#